data_AF-A0A970HPX5-F1
#
_entry.id   AF-A0A970HPX5-F1
#
_cell.length_a   1.000
_cell.length_b   1.000
_cell.length_c   1.000
_cell.angle_alpha   90.00
_cell.angle_beta   90.00
_cell.angle_gamma   90.00
#
_symmetry.space_group_name_H-M   'P 1'
#
loop_
_entity.id
_entity.type
_entity.pdbx_description
1 polymer ?
#
loop_
_entity_poly.entity_id
_entity_poly.type
_entity_poly.pdbx_seq_one_letter_code
_entity_poly.pdbx_strand_id
1 'polypeptide(L)'
;MKCFFKTAKIVHKNLFKRNNGNKFLLLCICLLVLIPTFLYNTTASTAEIVKNQRSLVFGDFTHIYYKDAVFSPDALEFTENDLEELLPDFYFAAFGAFYTVYSEDLDTSTRLNLGYADSVAIKLACISIISGKFPVSDNEIALSLSVMEALGCKNLGDNVTINGNTYVLCGYFSDVGHLWTKGDKQLKDNIVPVNAFITKEKAKSLYSDEYDVVQQILITVDIGSDEIIFPSYKDDGNIFENSNYNKMAVYSVPDGFRAVMYVVSLLIVFTLLFLIKDRLLYRMRVYSRLGMTVR
;
A
#
# COMPACT_ATOMS: atom_id res chain seq x y z
N MET A 1 -21.37 -26.80 45.83
CA MET A 1 -20.21 -26.70 44.90
C MET A 1 -19.51 -28.03 44.58
N LYS A 2 -19.19 -28.91 45.55
CA LYS A 2 -18.48 -30.19 45.28
C LYS A 2 -19.23 -31.18 44.36
N CYS A 3 -20.57 -31.23 44.41
CA CYS A 3 -21.35 -32.07 43.47
C CYS A 3 -21.27 -31.57 42.04
N PHE A 4 -21.40 -30.26 41.80
CA PHE A 4 -21.40 -29.66 40.46
C PHE A 4 -20.10 -29.97 39.69
N PHE A 5 -18.94 -29.88 40.38
CA PHE A 5 -17.65 -30.27 39.81
C PHE A 5 -17.52 -31.77 39.52
N LYS A 6 -18.14 -32.64 40.33
CA LYS A 6 -18.16 -34.09 40.09
C LYS A 6 -19.05 -34.43 38.90
N THR A 7 -20.24 -33.83 38.81
CA THR A 7 -21.19 -34.01 37.70
C THR A 7 -20.58 -33.51 36.38
N ALA A 8 -19.99 -32.31 36.38
CA ALA A 8 -19.29 -31.77 35.21
C ALA A 8 -18.12 -32.66 34.76
N LYS A 9 -17.36 -33.23 35.70
CA LYS A 9 -16.23 -34.14 35.41
C LYS A 9 -16.69 -35.49 34.85
N ILE A 10 -17.85 -36.02 35.30
CA ILE A 10 -18.45 -37.25 34.80
C ILE A 10 -19.05 -37.04 33.40
N VAL A 11 -19.76 -35.93 33.20
CA VAL A 11 -20.31 -35.51 31.90
C VAL A 11 -19.18 -35.32 30.89
N HIS A 12 -18.11 -34.61 31.25
CA HIS A 12 -16.93 -34.45 30.40
C HIS A 12 -16.26 -35.80 30.06
N LYS A 13 -16.10 -36.70 31.05
CA LYS A 13 -15.49 -38.03 30.85
C LYS A 13 -16.34 -38.94 29.95
N ASN A 14 -17.67 -38.87 30.02
CA ASN A 14 -18.57 -39.66 29.17
C ASN A 14 -18.79 -39.05 27.78
N LEU A 15 -18.82 -37.72 27.64
CA LEU A 15 -18.92 -37.03 26.35
C LEU A 15 -17.63 -37.19 25.52
N PHE A 16 -16.46 -37.04 26.14
CA PHE A 16 -15.19 -36.95 25.42
C PHE A 16 -14.29 -38.18 25.52
N LYS A 17 -14.35 -39.01 26.57
CA LYS A 17 -13.36 -40.09 26.75
C LYS A 17 -13.76 -41.42 26.10
N ARG A 18 -15.06 -41.64 25.82
CA ARG A 18 -15.60 -42.97 25.46
C ARG A 18 -16.44 -43.04 24.18
N ASN A 19 -16.74 -41.91 23.53
CA ASN A 19 -17.60 -41.87 22.35
C ASN A 19 -16.92 -41.13 21.18
N ASN A 20 -16.35 -41.87 20.23
CA ASN A 20 -15.65 -41.32 19.07
C ASN A 20 -16.57 -40.45 18.19
N GLY A 21 -17.88 -40.70 18.16
CA GLY A 21 -18.83 -39.87 17.42
C GLY A 21 -18.98 -38.46 17.99
N ASN A 22 -18.89 -38.29 19.32
CA ASN A 22 -18.94 -36.96 19.94
C ASN A 22 -17.64 -36.17 19.73
N LYS A 23 -16.49 -36.87 19.69
CA LYS A 23 -15.21 -36.25 19.31
C LYS A 23 -15.24 -35.76 17.87
N PHE A 24 -15.78 -36.57 16.96
CA PHE A 24 -15.95 -36.20 15.55
C PHE A 24 -16.91 -35.01 15.39
N LEU A 25 -18.02 -34.99 16.12
CA LEU A 25 -18.93 -33.85 16.13
C LEU A 25 -18.26 -32.56 16.61
N LEU A 26 -17.52 -32.63 17.73
CA LEU A 26 -16.79 -31.48 18.25
C LEU A 26 -15.75 -31.00 17.21
N LEU A 27 -15.04 -31.92 16.57
CA LEU A 27 -14.10 -31.59 15.50
C LEU A 27 -14.80 -30.86 14.35
N CYS A 28 -15.97 -31.34 13.88
CA CYS A 28 -16.74 -30.68 12.84
C CYS A 28 -17.18 -29.26 13.26
N ILE A 29 -17.65 -29.07 14.49
CA ILE A 29 -18.03 -27.75 15.01
C ILE A 29 -16.81 -26.82 15.08
N CYS A 30 -15.67 -27.32 15.58
CA CYS A 30 -14.44 -26.54 15.60
C CYS A 30 -13.99 -26.15 14.18
N LEU A 31 -14.02 -27.09 13.23
CA LEU A 31 -13.65 -26.83 11.83
C LEU A 31 -14.60 -25.81 11.17
N LEU A 32 -15.90 -25.87 11.44
CA LEU A 32 -16.90 -24.92 10.92
C LEU A 32 -16.71 -23.48 11.40
N VAL A 33 -16.06 -23.28 12.55
CA VAL A 33 -15.72 -21.95 13.08
C VAL A 33 -14.32 -21.52 12.62
N LEU A 34 -13.37 -22.45 12.59
CA LEU A 34 -11.97 -22.18 12.26
C LEU A 34 -11.78 -21.88 10.77
N ILE A 35 -12.42 -22.65 9.87
CA ILE A 35 -12.22 -22.51 8.42
C ILE A 35 -12.64 -21.10 7.92
N PRO A 36 -13.83 -20.56 8.24
CA PRO A 36 -14.21 -19.21 7.84
C PRO A 36 -13.28 -18.12 8.38
N THR A 37 -12.87 -18.27 9.64
CA THR A 37 -11.97 -17.30 10.28
C THR A 37 -10.60 -17.30 9.60
N PHE A 38 -10.08 -18.49 9.29
CA PHE A 38 -8.83 -18.64 8.55
C PHE A 38 -8.95 -18.04 7.15
N LEU A 39 -9.99 -18.38 6.39
CA LEU A 39 -10.20 -17.85 5.03
C LEU A 39 -10.32 -16.33 5.03
N TYR A 40 -11.11 -15.75 5.94
CA TYR A 40 -11.25 -14.30 6.06
C TYR A 40 -9.91 -13.61 6.34
N ASN A 41 -9.16 -14.12 7.32
CA ASN A 41 -7.86 -13.54 7.69
C ASN A 41 -6.85 -13.65 6.53
N THR A 42 -6.85 -14.77 5.81
CA THR A 42 -6.01 -14.94 4.62
C THR A 42 -6.40 -13.94 3.55
N THR A 43 -7.69 -13.82 3.20
CA THR A 43 -8.15 -12.87 2.18
C THR A 43 -7.85 -11.43 2.57
N ALA A 44 -8.10 -11.03 3.83
CA ALA A 44 -7.81 -9.69 4.32
C ALA A 44 -6.30 -9.38 4.29
N SER A 45 -5.46 -10.35 4.67
CA SER A 45 -4.01 -10.22 4.60
C SER A 45 -3.52 -10.08 3.15
N THR A 46 -4.01 -10.92 2.23
CA THR A 46 -3.67 -10.82 0.80
C THR A 46 -4.11 -9.49 0.21
N ALA A 47 -5.32 -9.04 0.54
CA ALA A 47 -5.83 -7.72 0.17
C ALA A 47 -4.89 -6.59 0.62
N GLU A 48 -4.45 -6.61 1.86
CA GLU A 48 -3.53 -5.60 2.41
C GLU A 48 -2.14 -5.65 1.75
N ILE A 49 -1.62 -6.85 1.46
CA ILE A 49 -0.36 -7.02 0.72
C ILE A 49 -0.49 -6.43 -0.68
N VAL A 50 -1.58 -6.72 -1.40
CA VAL A 50 -1.84 -6.18 -2.74
C VAL A 50 -1.96 -4.67 -2.70
N LYS A 51 -2.65 -4.12 -1.70
CA LYS A 51 -2.76 -2.68 -1.49
C LYS A 51 -1.39 -2.02 -1.30
N ASN A 52 -0.54 -2.57 -0.43
CA ASN A 52 0.79 -2.03 -0.17
C ASN A 52 1.71 -2.14 -1.40
N GLN A 53 1.70 -3.27 -2.09
CA GLN A 53 2.47 -3.45 -3.33
C GLN A 53 2.01 -2.48 -4.42
N ARG A 54 0.71 -2.24 -4.54
CA ARG A 54 0.16 -1.24 -5.45
C ARG A 54 0.67 0.16 -5.11
N SER A 55 0.60 0.58 -3.85
CA SER A 55 1.08 1.91 -3.45
C SER A 55 2.56 2.12 -3.76
N LEU A 56 3.39 1.08 -3.62
CA LEU A 56 4.81 1.14 -4.01
C LEU A 56 5.01 1.36 -5.52
N VAL A 57 4.13 0.80 -6.36
CA VAL A 57 4.24 0.87 -7.82
C VAL A 57 3.63 2.14 -8.41
N PHE A 58 2.45 2.52 -7.93
CA PHE A 58 1.65 3.61 -8.48
C PHE A 58 1.70 4.90 -7.67
N GLY A 59 2.31 4.88 -6.48
CA GLY A 59 2.17 5.95 -5.48
C GLY A 59 0.79 5.98 -4.83
N ASP A 60 0.70 6.78 -3.78
CA ASP A 60 -0.49 7.11 -2.99
C ASP A 60 -0.93 8.56 -3.24
N PHE A 61 -1.02 8.93 -4.51
CA PHE A 61 -1.53 10.22 -4.97
C PHE A 61 -2.69 10.04 -5.96
N THR A 62 -3.59 11.01 -5.99
CA THR A 62 -4.76 11.02 -6.88
C THR A 62 -4.44 11.54 -8.28
N HIS A 63 -3.61 12.58 -8.38
CA HIS A 63 -3.32 13.28 -9.61
C HIS A 63 -1.83 13.59 -9.70
N ILE A 64 -1.32 13.68 -10.92
CA ILE A 64 0.03 14.15 -11.20
C ILE A 64 -0.05 15.28 -12.22
N TYR A 65 0.62 16.38 -11.94
CA TYR A 65 0.79 17.51 -12.85
C TYR A 65 2.24 17.56 -13.35
N TYR A 66 2.41 17.62 -14.66
CA TYR A 66 3.71 17.78 -15.31
C TYR A 66 3.91 19.23 -15.70
N LYS A 67 4.70 19.97 -14.92
CA LYS A 67 5.02 21.36 -15.18
C LYS A 67 6.35 21.43 -15.96
N ASP A 68 6.29 22.04 -17.13
CA ASP A 68 7.50 22.45 -17.86
C ASP A 68 8.27 23.44 -16.98
N ALA A 69 9.59 23.28 -16.83
CA ALA A 69 10.34 24.13 -15.93
C ALA A 69 10.41 25.57 -16.45
N VAL A 70 10.03 26.49 -15.57
CA VAL A 70 10.27 27.92 -15.76
C VAL A 70 11.48 28.27 -14.92
N PHE A 71 12.54 28.76 -15.57
CA PHE A 71 13.73 29.17 -14.85
C PHE A 71 13.44 30.40 -14.00
N SER A 72 13.49 30.18 -12.69
CA SER A 72 13.37 31.20 -11.67
C SER A 72 14.31 30.85 -10.51
N PRO A 73 14.93 31.84 -9.83
CA PRO A 73 15.72 31.58 -8.62
C PRO A 73 14.93 30.86 -7.51
N ASP A 74 13.59 30.94 -7.54
CA ASP A 74 12.68 30.25 -6.63
C ASP A 74 12.07 28.97 -7.24
N ALA A 75 12.56 28.50 -8.40
CA ALA A 75 11.95 27.39 -9.14
C ALA A 75 11.90 26.05 -8.38
N LEU A 76 12.71 25.86 -7.34
CA LEU A 76 12.71 24.66 -6.48
C LEU A 76 11.81 24.80 -5.24
N GLU A 77 10.92 25.79 -5.25
CA GLU A 77 9.94 26.06 -4.19
C GLU A 77 8.56 26.23 -4.84
N PHE A 78 7.80 25.13 -4.88
CA PHE A 78 6.40 25.14 -5.29
C PHE A 78 5.52 25.22 -4.03
N THR A 79 4.72 26.26 -3.92
CA THR A 79 3.89 26.57 -2.75
C THR A 79 2.41 26.25 -3.00
N GLU A 80 1.61 26.26 -1.93
CA GLU A 80 0.15 26.11 -2.02
C GLU A 80 -0.46 27.19 -2.92
N ASN A 81 0.00 28.44 -2.81
CA ASN A 81 -0.47 29.54 -3.65
C ASN A 81 -0.19 29.28 -5.13
N ASP A 82 0.98 28.73 -5.46
CA ASP A 82 1.32 28.38 -6.85
C ASP A 82 0.40 27.27 -7.39
N LEU A 83 -0.02 26.33 -6.52
CA LEU A 83 -0.96 25.28 -6.89
C LEU A 83 -2.38 25.82 -7.08
N GLU A 84 -2.82 26.73 -6.21
CA GLU A 84 -4.13 27.39 -6.32
C GLU A 84 -4.22 28.30 -7.57
N GLU A 85 -3.12 28.98 -7.93
CA GLU A 85 -3.04 29.75 -9.17
C GLU A 85 -3.05 28.84 -10.40
N LEU A 86 -2.35 27.71 -10.34
CA LEU A 86 -2.26 26.74 -11.43
C LEU A 86 -3.59 26.00 -11.65
N LEU A 87 -4.24 25.60 -10.56
CA LEU A 87 -5.46 24.81 -10.53
C LEU A 87 -6.51 25.53 -9.65
N PRO A 88 -7.08 26.64 -10.15
CA PRO A 88 -8.13 27.34 -9.41
C PRO A 88 -9.31 26.40 -9.20
N ASP A 89 -9.90 26.45 -8.01
CA ASP A 89 -11.01 25.59 -7.57
C ASP A 89 -10.66 24.10 -7.40
N PHE A 90 -9.36 23.74 -7.38
CA PHE A 90 -8.91 22.38 -7.09
C PHE A 90 -8.70 22.17 -5.58
N TYR A 91 -9.59 21.41 -4.95
CA TYR A 91 -9.45 21.05 -3.54
C TYR A 91 -8.45 19.90 -3.36
N PHE A 92 -7.33 20.17 -2.68
CA PHE A 92 -6.32 19.15 -2.35
C PHE A 92 -6.18 18.98 -0.84
N ALA A 93 -5.87 17.76 -0.41
CA ALA A 93 -5.49 17.44 0.96
C ALA A 93 -3.98 17.61 1.19
N ALA A 94 -3.18 17.25 0.19
CA ALA A 94 -1.72 17.36 0.22
C ALA A 94 -1.16 17.37 -1.20
N PHE A 95 0.00 18.01 -1.37
CA PHE A 95 0.79 17.91 -2.60
C PHE A 95 2.28 17.86 -2.28
N GLY A 96 3.07 17.34 -3.21
CA GLY A 96 4.52 17.38 -3.17
C GLY A 96 5.10 17.29 -4.58
N ALA A 97 6.29 17.85 -4.78
CA ALA A 97 6.94 17.98 -6.07
C ALA A 97 8.30 17.26 -6.15
N PHE A 98 8.53 16.67 -7.32
CA PHE A 98 9.84 16.27 -7.81
C PHE A 98 10.38 17.34 -8.73
N TYR A 99 11.65 17.68 -8.53
CA TYR A 99 12.37 18.66 -9.32
C TYR A 99 13.59 17.96 -9.92
N THR A 100 13.48 17.59 -11.19
CA THR A 100 14.66 17.22 -11.96
C THR A 100 15.52 18.47 -12.14
N VAL A 101 16.84 18.37 -12.18
CA VAL A 101 17.73 19.51 -12.47
C VAL A 101 18.76 19.17 -13.55
N TYR A 102 18.99 17.88 -13.77
CA TYR A 102 19.90 17.38 -14.79
C TYR A 102 19.39 16.02 -15.28
N SER A 103 19.51 15.78 -16.58
CA SER A 103 19.18 14.48 -17.16
C SER A 103 20.19 14.06 -18.21
N GLU A 104 20.55 12.79 -18.23
CA GLU A 104 21.39 12.19 -19.26
C GLU A 104 20.95 10.74 -19.51
N ASP A 105 21.12 10.25 -20.74
CA ASP A 105 20.90 8.84 -21.04
C ASP A 105 22.19 8.07 -20.72
N LEU A 106 22.13 7.13 -19.78
CA LEU A 106 23.28 6.31 -19.37
C LEU A 106 23.49 5.12 -20.31
N ASP A 107 22.40 4.52 -20.74
CA ASP A 107 22.38 3.42 -21.72
C ASP A 107 21.09 3.49 -22.58
N THR A 108 20.84 2.47 -23.40
CA THR A 108 19.65 2.42 -24.30
C THR A 108 18.30 2.36 -23.58
N SER A 109 18.29 2.05 -22.29
CA SER A 109 17.11 1.78 -21.46
C SER A 109 17.02 2.62 -20.18
N THR A 110 18.13 3.19 -19.73
CA THR A 110 18.26 3.88 -18.44
C THR A 110 18.61 5.33 -18.67
N ARG A 111 17.67 6.21 -18.32
CA ARG A 111 17.89 7.65 -18.25
C ARG A 111 18.12 8.06 -16.81
N LEU A 112 19.24 8.72 -16.53
CA LEU A 112 19.48 9.37 -15.25
C LEU A 112 18.72 10.69 -15.20
N ASN A 113 17.89 10.85 -14.17
CA ASN A 113 17.25 12.11 -13.81
C ASN A 113 17.65 12.47 -12.39
N LEU A 114 18.62 13.38 -12.30
CA LEU A 114 19.17 13.91 -11.06
C LEU A 114 18.28 15.05 -10.57
N GLY A 115 17.95 15.05 -9.28
CA GLY A 115 17.01 16.03 -8.76
C GLY A 115 16.80 16.01 -7.26
N TYR A 116 15.89 16.86 -6.83
CA TYR A 116 15.41 16.97 -5.46
C TYR A 116 13.93 16.57 -5.42
N ALA A 117 13.50 15.99 -4.31
CA ALA A 117 12.10 15.74 -4.02
C ALA A 117 11.79 16.21 -2.60
N ASP A 118 10.66 16.89 -2.43
CA ASP A 118 10.24 17.26 -1.08
C ASP A 118 9.75 16.03 -0.29
N SER A 119 9.68 16.20 1.03
CA SER A 119 9.30 15.10 1.92
C SER A 119 7.87 14.60 1.73
N VAL A 120 6.98 15.43 1.18
CA VAL A 120 5.59 15.06 0.90
C VAL A 120 5.56 14.23 -0.40
N ALA A 121 6.31 14.65 -1.43
CA ALA A 121 6.47 13.94 -2.69
C ALA A 121 7.04 12.52 -2.46
N ILE A 122 8.06 12.39 -1.62
CA ILE A 122 8.64 11.09 -1.24
C ILE A 122 7.59 10.18 -0.59
N LYS A 123 6.75 10.73 0.31
CA LYS A 123 5.67 9.97 0.96
C LYS A 123 4.56 9.58 -0.02
N LEU A 124 4.10 10.53 -0.84
CA LEU A 124 3.07 10.31 -1.86
C LEU A 124 3.54 9.32 -2.92
N ALA A 125 4.79 9.37 -3.34
CA ALA A 125 5.38 8.39 -4.24
C ALA A 125 5.71 7.04 -3.57
N CYS A 126 5.52 6.92 -2.24
CA CYS A 126 5.87 5.74 -1.45
C CYS A 126 7.33 5.29 -1.61
N ILE A 127 8.26 6.24 -1.74
CA ILE A 127 9.68 5.93 -1.93
C ILE A 127 10.31 5.56 -0.59
N SER A 128 10.76 4.31 -0.49
CA SER A 128 11.53 3.82 0.66
C SER A 128 12.95 3.45 0.25
N ILE A 129 13.93 3.92 1.02
CA ILE A 129 15.33 3.49 0.89
C ILE A 129 15.43 2.01 1.27
N ILE A 130 16.00 1.20 0.38
CA ILE A 130 16.27 -0.23 0.61
C ILE A 130 17.48 -0.36 1.55
N SER A 131 18.51 0.45 1.35
CA SER A 131 19.69 0.50 2.22
C SER A 131 20.32 1.89 2.23
N GLY A 132 20.86 2.29 3.38
CA GLY A 132 21.48 3.60 3.58
C GLY A 132 20.47 4.66 3.99
N LYS A 133 20.60 5.87 3.43
CA LYS A 133 19.77 7.04 3.74
C LYS A 133 19.58 7.93 2.51
N PHE A 134 18.59 8.82 2.59
CA PHE A 134 18.52 9.98 1.71
C PHE A 134 19.69 10.94 1.98
N PRO A 135 20.16 11.69 0.97
CA PRO A 135 21.29 12.60 1.09
C PRO A 135 20.99 13.74 2.06
N VAL A 136 21.96 14.05 2.92
CA VAL A 136 21.89 15.19 3.86
C VAL A 136 22.95 16.23 3.53
N SER A 137 24.05 15.81 2.90
CA SER A 137 25.16 16.68 2.50
C SER A 137 25.23 16.80 0.97
N ASP A 138 25.75 17.92 0.46
CA ASP A 138 25.83 18.22 -0.98
C ASP A 138 26.73 17.28 -1.80
N ASN A 139 27.58 16.50 -1.11
CA ASN A 139 28.42 15.47 -1.70
C ASN A 139 27.82 14.07 -1.60
N GLU A 140 26.62 13.91 -1.05
CA GLU A 140 25.91 12.64 -0.94
C GLU A 140 24.88 12.50 -2.07
N ILE A 141 24.66 11.27 -2.53
CA ILE A 141 23.64 10.94 -3.53
C ILE A 141 22.93 9.64 -3.15
N ALA A 142 21.62 9.59 -3.38
CA ALA A 142 20.86 8.34 -3.33
C ALA A 142 20.37 7.96 -4.72
N LEU A 143 20.57 6.70 -5.12
CA LEU A 143 20.29 6.23 -6.49
C LEU A 143 19.20 5.16 -6.51
N SER A 144 18.41 5.15 -7.58
CA SER A 144 17.56 4.00 -7.91
C SER A 144 18.41 2.78 -8.30
N LEU A 145 17.86 1.58 -8.14
CA LEU A 145 18.57 0.33 -8.48
C LEU A 145 19.04 0.31 -9.94
N SER A 146 18.18 0.68 -10.89
CA SER A 146 18.55 0.69 -12.32
C SER A 146 19.73 1.63 -12.61
N VAL A 147 19.71 2.84 -12.05
CA VAL A 147 20.80 3.82 -12.21
C VAL A 147 22.08 3.35 -11.51
N MET A 148 21.95 2.78 -10.32
CA MET A 148 23.10 2.25 -9.57
C MET A 148 23.81 1.14 -10.36
N GLU A 149 23.03 0.23 -10.96
CA GLU A 149 23.55 -0.83 -11.82
C GLU A 149 24.19 -0.29 -13.11
N ALA A 150 23.55 0.68 -13.77
CA ALA A 150 24.06 1.32 -14.98
C ALA A 150 25.39 2.06 -14.75
N LEU A 151 25.54 2.70 -13.59
CA LEU A 151 26.78 3.39 -13.19
C LEU A 151 27.85 2.44 -12.63
N GLY A 152 27.53 1.14 -12.49
CA GLY A 152 28.46 0.13 -11.97
C GLY A 152 28.76 0.23 -10.48
N CYS A 153 27.95 0.99 -9.73
CA CYS A 153 28.07 1.13 -8.28
C CYS A 153 27.51 -0.11 -7.59
N LYS A 154 28.17 -0.60 -6.53
CA LYS A 154 27.75 -1.84 -5.85
C LYS A 154 27.52 -1.65 -4.37
N ASN A 155 28.25 -0.74 -3.74
CA ASN A 155 28.25 -0.58 -2.30
C ASN A 155 28.00 0.87 -1.89
N LEU A 156 27.38 1.03 -0.73
CA LEU A 156 27.32 2.33 -0.06
C LEU A 156 28.74 2.83 0.21
N GLY A 157 28.99 4.12 -0.05
CA GLY A 157 30.31 4.74 0.04
C GLY A 157 31.07 4.78 -1.28
N ASP A 158 30.59 4.12 -2.34
CA ASP A 158 31.18 4.23 -3.68
C ASP A 158 31.09 5.67 -4.20
N ASN A 159 32.12 6.12 -4.93
CA ASN A 159 32.13 7.43 -5.57
C ASN A 159 31.44 7.35 -6.93
N VAL A 160 30.58 8.33 -7.21
CA VAL A 160 29.80 8.43 -8.44
C VAL A 160 30.05 9.80 -9.06
N THR A 161 30.45 9.85 -10.32
CA THR A 161 30.67 11.12 -11.02
C THR A 161 29.55 11.36 -12.02
N ILE A 162 28.81 12.46 -11.83
CA ILE A 162 27.67 12.88 -12.67
C ILE A 162 27.87 14.36 -12.98
N ASN A 163 27.76 14.74 -14.26
CA ASN A 163 27.97 16.13 -14.70
C ASN A 163 29.25 16.78 -14.14
N GLY A 164 30.37 16.05 -14.17
CA GLY A 164 31.66 16.50 -13.63
C GLY A 164 31.74 16.68 -12.10
N ASN A 165 30.66 16.41 -11.37
CA ASN A 165 30.60 16.45 -9.91
C ASN A 165 30.74 15.03 -9.34
N THR A 166 31.57 14.86 -8.30
CA THR A 166 31.74 13.57 -7.62
C THR A 166 30.93 13.54 -6.33
N TYR A 167 30.13 12.49 -6.19
CA TYR A 167 29.25 12.21 -5.06
C TYR A 167 29.63 10.89 -4.40
N VAL A 168 29.24 10.73 -3.13
CA VAL A 168 29.35 9.48 -2.38
C VAL A 168 27.96 8.85 -2.29
N LEU A 169 27.83 7.59 -2.71
CA LEU A 169 26.57 6.85 -2.65
C LEU A 169 26.17 6.63 -1.18
N CYS A 170 25.13 7.32 -0.71
CA CYS A 170 24.68 7.25 0.68
C CYS A 170 23.46 6.35 0.89
N GLY A 171 22.74 6.00 -0.19
CA GLY A 171 21.60 5.10 -0.14
C GLY A 171 21.12 4.68 -1.52
N TYR A 172 20.31 3.62 -1.58
CA TYR A 172 19.62 3.22 -2.80
C TYR A 172 18.19 2.77 -2.55
N PHE A 173 17.34 2.92 -3.56
CA PHE A 173 15.90 2.66 -3.52
C PHE A 173 15.41 1.95 -4.78
N SER A 174 14.20 1.38 -4.75
CA SER A 174 13.60 0.74 -5.92
C SER A 174 13.23 1.75 -7.00
N ASP A 175 13.17 1.33 -8.26
CA ASP A 175 12.73 2.19 -9.35
C ASP A 175 11.27 2.62 -9.18
N VAL A 176 10.98 3.90 -9.46
CA VAL A 176 9.68 4.54 -9.20
C VAL A 176 9.11 5.17 -10.46
N GLY A 177 7.78 5.31 -10.49
CA GLY A 177 7.04 6.08 -11.50
C GLY A 177 7.07 5.55 -12.94
N HIS A 178 7.51 4.31 -13.15
CA HIS A 178 7.40 3.60 -14.43
C HIS A 178 5.94 3.39 -14.87
N LEU A 179 5.00 3.29 -13.91
CA LEU A 179 3.57 3.11 -14.14
C LEU A 179 2.71 4.32 -13.74
N TRP A 180 3.35 5.48 -13.53
CA TRP A 180 2.59 6.73 -13.35
C TRP A 180 1.92 7.13 -14.65
N THR A 181 0.75 7.76 -14.53
CA THR A 181 -0.04 8.16 -15.70
C THR A 181 0.65 9.33 -16.39
N LYS A 182 0.83 9.23 -17.71
CA LYS A 182 1.54 10.20 -18.56
C LYS A 182 0.69 10.51 -19.79
N GLY A 183 0.74 11.76 -20.26
CA GLY A 183 0.17 12.13 -21.56
C GLY A 183 1.10 11.81 -22.73
N ASP A 184 0.59 12.01 -23.94
CA ASP A 184 1.32 11.75 -25.18
C ASP A 184 2.62 12.56 -25.28
N LYS A 185 2.62 13.81 -24.79
CA LYS A 185 3.82 14.65 -24.72
C LYS A 185 4.86 14.02 -23.80
N GLN A 186 4.47 13.68 -22.57
CA GLN A 186 5.36 13.11 -21.57
C GLN A 186 5.91 11.73 -21.97
N LEU A 187 5.15 10.96 -22.74
CA LEU A 187 5.61 9.69 -23.31
C LEU A 187 6.62 9.90 -24.44
N LYS A 188 6.39 10.87 -25.34
CA LYS A 188 7.31 11.21 -26.42
C LYS A 188 8.63 11.79 -25.90
N ASP A 189 8.55 12.63 -24.87
CA ASP A 189 9.70 13.28 -24.25
C ASP A 189 10.41 12.35 -23.23
N ASN A 190 9.94 11.10 -23.09
CA ASN A 190 10.45 10.09 -22.17
C ASN A 190 10.66 10.64 -20.74
N ILE A 191 9.65 11.34 -20.22
CA ILE A 191 9.74 11.95 -18.89
C ILE A 191 9.71 10.84 -17.83
N VAL A 192 10.83 10.67 -17.13
CA VAL A 192 11.01 9.76 -15.99
C VAL A 192 11.06 10.60 -14.71
N PRO A 193 10.53 10.13 -13.57
CA PRO A 193 10.75 10.83 -12.30
C PRO A 193 12.23 10.89 -11.90
N VAL A 194 12.51 11.72 -10.92
CA VAL A 194 13.85 11.76 -10.29
C VAL A 194 14.20 10.37 -9.78
N ASN A 195 15.31 9.84 -10.27
CA ASN A 195 15.82 8.52 -9.93
C ASN A 195 17.25 8.58 -9.35
N ALA A 196 17.76 9.79 -9.16
CA ALA A 196 18.95 10.12 -8.40
C ALA A 196 18.69 11.36 -7.53
N PHE A 197 18.63 11.18 -6.22
CA PHE A 197 18.32 12.24 -5.26
C PHE A 197 19.59 12.93 -4.75
N ILE A 198 19.53 14.26 -4.71
CA ILE A 198 20.50 15.16 -4.07
C ILE A 198 19.78 16.10 -3.10
N THR A 199 20.56 16.86 -2.33
CA THR A 199 20.03 17.92 -1.44
C THR A 199 19.40 19.05 -2.26
N LYS A 200 18.49 19.81 -1.62
CA LYS A 200 17.84 20.96 -2.24
C LYS A 200 18.87 22.05 -2.58
N GLU A 201 19.85 22.24 -1.72
CA GLU A 201 20.94 23.20 -1.86
C GLU A 201 21.81 22.85 -3.08
N LYS A 202 22.19 21.58 -3.22
CA LYS A 202 22.92 21.12 -4.40
C LYS A 202 22.09 21.25 -5.67
N ALA A 203 20.80 20.93 -5.61
CA ALA A 203 19.89 21.11 -6.74
C ALA A 203 19.82 22.59 -7.19
N LYS A 204 19.73 23.55 -6.25
CA LYS A 204 19.78 25.00 -6.57
C LYS A 204 21.07 25.40 -7.30
N SER A 205 22.20 24.80 -6.92
CA SER A 205 23.50 25.10 -7.56
C SER A 205 23.67 24.54 -8.97
N LEU A 206 22.91 23.49 -9.32
CA LEU A 206 23.00 22.80 -10.61
C LEU A 206 21.91 23.24 -11.59
N TYR A 207 20.87 23.91 -11.08
CA TYR A 207 19.75 24.37 -11.87
C TYR A 207 20.23 25.37 -12.94
N SER A 208 20.04 25.02 -14.20
CA SER A 208 20.51 25.76 -15.37
C SER A 208 19.45 25.71 -16.48
N ASP A 209 19.36 26.78 -17.26
CA ASP A 209 18.54 26.90 -18.48
C ASP A 209 18.92 25.90 -19.59
N GLU A 210 20.10 25.28 -19.49
CA GLU A 210 20.63 24.38 -20.53
C GLU A 210 19.94 23.00 -20.57
N TYR A 211 19.19 22.64 -19.54
CA TYR A 211 18.55 21.32 -19.44
C TYR A 211 17.03 21.47 -19.53
N ASP A 212 16.40 20.58 -20.29
CA ASP A 212 14.93 20.45 -20.35
C ASP A 212 14.42 19.87 -19.03
N VAL A 213 14.31 20.76 -18.03
CA VAL A 213 13.91 20.41 -16.68
C VAL A 213 12.39 20.25 -16.62
N VAL A 214 11.93 19.22 -15.91
CA VAL A 214 10.50 18.96 -15.68
C VAL A 214 10.25 18.87 -14.17
N GLN A 215 9.19 19.52 -13.73
CA GLN A 215 8.66 19.39 -12.38
C GLN A 215 7.44 18.48 -12.40
N GLN A 216 7.40 17.50 -11.50
CA GLN A 216 6.27 16.59 -11.36
C GLN A 216 5.62 16.82 -10.00
N ILE A 217 4.40 17.34 -10.00
CA ILE A 217 3.66 17.67 -8.79
C ILE A 217 2.66 16.55 -8.54
N LEU A 218 2.85 15.81 -7.47
CA LEU A 218 1.93 14.78 -6.98
C LEU A 218 0.89 15.43 -6.08
N ILE A 219 -0.39 15.12 -6.30
CA ILE A 219 -1.50 15.74 -5.59
C ILE A 219 -2.45 14.67 -5.07
N THR A 220 -2.86 14.81 -3.82
CA THR A 220 -3.91 14.00 -3.19
C THR A 220 -5.10 14.90 -2.91
N VAL A 221 -6.27 14.51 -3.42
CA VAL A 221 -7.55 15.18 -3.16
C VAL A 221 -8.15 14.66 -1.86
N ASP A 222 -8.77 15.56 -1.08
CA ASP A 222 -9.57 15.18 0.07
C ASP A 222 -10.88 14.54 -0.41
N ILE A 223 -11.00 13.22 -0.28
CA ILE A 223 -12.22 12.47 -0.61
C ILE A 223 -13.21 12.62 0.55
N GLY A 224 -13.66 13.85 0.78
CA GLY A 224 -14.68 14.18 1.78
C GLY A 224 -16.11 14.04 1.28
N SER A 225 -16.34 13.79 -0.02
CA SER A 225 -17.68 13.57 -0.54
C SER A 225 -17.65 12.82 -1.87
N ASP A 226 -18.46 11.77 -1.97
CA ASP A 226 -18.71 10.93 -3.16
C ASP A 226 -19.31 11.70 -4.36
N GLU A 227 -19.26 13.04 -4.37
CA GLU A 227 -19.90 13.92 -5.36
C GLU A 227 -19.03 15.09 -5.82
N ILE A 228 -17.70 15.05 -5.63
CA ILE A 228 -16.85 15.98 -6.40
C ILE A 228 -16.75 15.41 -7.82
N ILE A 229 -17.81 15.66 -8.60
CA ILE A 229 -17.69 15.78 -10.05
C ILE A 229 -16.70 16.91 -10.23
N PHE A 230 -15.44 16.56 -10.40
CA PHE A 230 -14.43 17.51 -10.80
C PHE A 230 -14.99 18.22 -12.03
N PRO A 231 -15.25 19.55 -11.96
CA PRO A 231 -15.57 20.29 -13.17
C PRO A 231 -14.45 19.95 -14.12
N SER A 232 -14.79 19.56 -15.36
CA SER A 232 -13.81 19.20 -16.39
C SER A 232 -12.68 20.20 -16.31
N TYR A 233 -11.59 19.84 -15.64
CA TYR A 233 -10.47 20.75 -15.49
C TYR A 233 -10.08 21.07 -16.92
N LYS A 234 -9.87 22.36 -17.21
CA LYS A 234 -9.36 22.73 -18.52
C LYS A 234 -8.14 21.84 -18.73
N ASP A 235 -8.28 20.93 -19.68
CA ASP A 235 -7.26 19.97 -20.03
C ASP A 235 -6.16 20.80 -20.70
N ASP A 236 -5.35 21.47 -19.89
CA ASP A 236 -4.12 22.13 -20.31
C ASP A 236 -3.09 21.05 -20.74
N GLY A 237 -3.50 19.77 -20.79
CA GLY A 237 -2.76 18.64 -21.34
C GLY A 237 -1.67 18.10 -20.42
N ASN A 238 -1.60 18.58 -19.18
CA ASN A 238 -0.48 18.33 -18.27
C ASN A 238 -0.89 17.76 -16.90
N ILE A 239 -2.19 17.69 -16.59
CA ILE A 239 -2.71 17.04 -15.38
C ILE A 239 -3.32 15.69 -15.72
N PHE A 240 -2.96 14.66 -14.96
CA PHE A 240 -3.45 13.30 -15.18
C PHE A 240 -3.93 12.68 -13.89
N GLU A 241 -5.13 12.09 -13.94
CA GLU A 241 -5.64 11.26 -12.85
C GLU A 241 -4.85 9.96 -12.77
N ASN A 242 -4.36 9.64 -11.57
CA ASN A 242 -3.85 8.31 -11.25
C ASN A 242 -5.04 7.36 -11.10
N SER A 243 -5.49 6.81 -12.23
CA SER A 243 -6.66 5.91 -12.34
C SER A 243 -6.65 4.70 -11.38
N ASN A 244 -5.52 4.41 -10.74
CA ASN A 244 -5.42 3.37 -9.74
C ASN A 244 -5.86 3.83 -8.34
N TYR A 245 -5.81 5.12 -8.00
CA TYR A 245 -6.14 5.67 -6.67
C TYR A 245 -7.55 5.34 -6.21
N ASN A 246 -8.55 5.62 -7.04
CA ASN A 246 -9.96 5.54 -6.69
C ASN A 246 -10.52 4.10 -6.56
N LYS A 247 -9.67 3.08 -6.73
CA LYS A 247 -10.05 1.65 -6.62
C LYS A 247 -9.68 1.04 -5.27
N MET A 248 -9.33 1.83 -4.25
CA MET A 248 -9.00 1.29 -2.91
C MET A 248 -10.11 0.41 -2.32
N ALA A 249 -11.38 0.73 -2.57
CA ALA A 249 -12.52 -0.09 -2.14
C ALA A 249 -12.59 -1.47 -2.82
N VAL A 250 -11.94 -1.66 -3.97
CA VAL A 250 -11.91 -2.95 -4.68
C VAL A 250 -11.04 -3.97 -3.94
N TYR A 251 -10.10 -3.50 -3.12
CA TYR A 251 -9.13 -4.35 -2.43
C TYR A 251 -9.45 -4.55 -0.94
N SER A 252 -10.65 -4.21 -0.46
CA SER A 252 -11.07 -4.50 0.91
C SER A 252 -12.09 -5.63 0.96
N VAL A 253 -11.98 -6.50 1.97
CA VAL A 253 -13.05 -7.48 2.25
C VAL A 253 -14.16 -6.72 2.99
N PRO A 254 -15.40 -6.68 2.48
CA PRO A 254 -16.48 -5.98 3.17
C PRO A 254 -16.71 -6.56 4.57
N ASP A 255 -16.78 -5.70 5.59
CA ASP A 255 -17.01 -6.13 6.97
C ASP A 255 -18.32 -6.93 7.12
N GLY A 256 -19.33 -6.62 6.29
CA GLY A 256 -20.59 -7.36 6.21
C GLY A 256 -20.39 -8.83 5.81
N PHE A 257 -19.41 -9.14 4.98
CA PHE A 257 -19.10 -10.52 4.58
C PHE A 257 -18.64 -11.35 5.79
N ARG A 258 -17.84 -10.77 6.68
CA ARG A 258 -17.41 -11.40 7.93
C ARG A 258 -18.60 -11.75 8.82
N ALA A 259 -19.53 -10.81 8.99
CA ALA A 259 -20.72 -11.01 9.81
C ALA A 259 -21.59 -12.15 9.25
N VAL A 260 -21.84 -12.16 7.93
CA VAL A 260 -22.61 -13.20 7.25
C VAL A 260 -21.98 -14.58 7.44
N MET A 261 -20.66 -14.70 7.27
CA MET A 261 -19.95 -15.96 7.46
C MET A 261 -20.12 -16.52 8.88
N TYR A 262 -20.00 -15.68 9.92
CA TYR A 262 -20.21 -16.14 11.30
C TYR A 262 -21.66 -16.52 11.59
N VAL A 263 -22.64 -15.77 11.07
CA VAL A 263 -24.07 -16.08 11.23
C VAL A 263 -24.37 -17.43 10.58
N VAL A 264 -23.87 -17.69 9.37
CA VAL A 264 -24.06 -18.98 8.67
C VAL A 264 -23.42 -20.12 9.44
N SER A 265 -22.17 -19.96 9.92
CA SER A 265 -21.51 -20.99 10.75
C SER A 265 -22.31 -21.30 12.01
N LEU A 266 -22.83 -20.29 12.68
CA LEU A 266 -23.64 -20.44 13.88
C LEU A 266 -24.96 -21.17 13.57
N LEU A 267 -25.66 -20.82 12.48
CA LEU A 267 -26.87 -21.52 12.02
C LEU A 267 -26.61 -23.01 11.73
N ILE A 268 -25.48 -23.34 11.10
CA ILE A 268 -25.10 -24.74 10.85
C ILE A 268 -24.87 -25.49 12.17
N VAL A 269 -24.17 -24.88 13.13
CA VAL A 269 -23.94 -25.48 14.46
C VAL A 269 -25.28 -25.72 15.18
N PHE A 270 -26.19 -24.73 15.17
CA PHE A 270 -27.52 -24.90 15.75
C PHE A 270 -28.31 -26.03 15.08
N THR A 271 -28.27 -26.10 13.75
CA THR A 271 -28.96 -27.15 12.98
C THR A 271 -28.44 -28.55 13.34
N LEU A 272 -27.11 -28.71 13.46
CA LEU A 272 -26.49 -29.96 13.90
C LEU A 272 -26.89 -30.33 15.34
N LEU A 273 -26.92 -29.35 16.26
CA LEU A 273 -27.36 -29.58 17.64
C LEU A 273 -28.84 -30.02 17.69
N PHE A 274 -29.71 -29.39 16.89
CA PHE A 274 -31.12 -29.79 16.79
C PHE A 274 -31.29 -31.21 16.25
N LEU A 275 -30.57 -31.58 15.19
CA LEU A 275 -30.63 -32.94 14.62
C LEU A 275 -30.18 -34.03 15.61
N ILE A 276 -29.25 -33.70 16.51
CA ILE A 276 -28.68 -34.65 17.48
C ILE A 276 -29.45 -34.64 18.81
N LYS A 277 -30.19 -33.56 19.10
CA LYS A 277 -30.98 -33.36 20.33
C LYS A 277 -31.88 -34.56 20.62
N ASP A 278 -32.64 -35.03 19.64
CA ASP A 278 -33.61 -36.11 19.86
C ASP A 278 -32.92 -37.44 20.17
N ARG A 279 -31.79 -37.73 19.52
CA ARG A 279 -30.99 -38.92 19.82
C ARG A 279 -30.32 -38.84 21.20
N LEU A 280 -29.86 -37.66 21.61
CA LEU A 280 -29.33 -37.42 22.95
C LEU A 280 -30.42 -37.58 24.02
N LEU A 281 -31.59 -36.97 23.83
CA LEU A 281 -32.73 -37.08 24.73
C LEU A 281 -33.25 -38.52 24.83
N TYR A 282 -33.26 -39.25 23.72
CA TYR A 282 -33.60 -40.67 23.71
C TYR A 282 -32.60 -41.50 24.53
N ARG A 283 -31.29 -41.31 24.30
CA ARG A 283 -30.25 -41.98 25.10
C ARG A 283 -30.36 -41.65 26.59
N MET A 284 -30.59 -40.38 26.94
CA MET A 284 -30.79 -39.96 28.33
C MET A 284 -32.02 -40.61 28.96
N ARG A 285 -33.14 -40.72 28.22
CA ARG A 285 -34.34 -41.44 28.69
C ARG A 285 -34.07 -42.93 28.90
N VAL A 286 -33.32 -43.58 27.99
CA VAL A 286 -32.93 -44.99 28.14
C VAL A 286 -32.03 -45.19 29.36
N TYR A 287 -31.03 -44.33 29.57
CA TYR A 287 -30.18 -44.41 30.76
C TYR A 287 -30.95 -44.19 32.07
N SER A 288 -31.90 -43.26 32.08
CA SER A 288 -32.78 -43.03 33.23
C SER A 288 -33.66 -44.25 33.53
N ARG A 289 -34.16 -44.95 32.51
CA ARG A 289 -34.95 -46.18 32.68
C ARG A 289 -34.11 -47.36 33.18
N LEU A 290 -32.82 -47.38 32.85
CA LEU A 290 -31.85 -48.38 33.35
C LEU A 290 -31.34 -48.07 34.77
N GLY A 291 -31.97 -47.12 35.49
CA GLY A 291 -31.58 -46.75 36.85
C GLY A 291 -30.26 -45.98 36.96
N MET A 292 -29.63 -45.64 35.83
CA MET A 292 -28.43 -44.81 35.80
C MET A 292 -28.84 -43.34 35.91
N THR A 293 -29.09 -42.87 37.13
CA THR A 293 -29.36 -41.45 37.37
C THR A 293 -28.09 -40.64 37.11
N VAL A 294 -28.10 -39.81 36.08
CA VAL A 294 -27.14 -38.72 35.93
C VAL A 294 -27.51 -37.66 36.97
N ARG A 295 -26.85 -37.72 38.14
CA ARG A 295 -26.83 -36.66 39.17
C ARG A 295 -25.51 -35.90 39.08
#